data_AF-A0A7C3MGM8-F1
#
_entry.id   AF-A0A7C3MGM8-F1
#
_cell.length_a   1.000
_cell.length_b   1.000
_cell.length_c   1.000
_cell.angle_alpha   90.00
_cell.angle_beta   90.00
_cell.angle_gamma   90.00
#
_symmetry.space_group_name_H-M   'P 1'
#
loop_
_entity.id
_entity.type
_entity.pdbx_description
1 polymer ?
#
loop_
_entity_poly.entity_id
_entity_poly.type
_entity_poly.pdbx_seq_one_letter_code
_entity_poly.pdbx_strand_id
1 'polypeptide(L)'
;MFRILRLLIVLSPIFHFLICSPSSGQEFLKVQGWDNSYTWNQDETGISAWNVRFEAQGNTINGSLNYRVYDRDNPTAIVQLFIAVEREVVAVIYNGIPGSRGYNGYMNFSFRFDRNRHGTNANIYLAGTWAYTVEQGKYHYEYENGGWRCSIGKISVSIQQLVPSYYTIKVTDQYGYPVPGISLGVYTTAQSLVPSRTDSMGKTKFIAEGDVKIIVAYDPERRFAPKVLCVDYPASEYSVRMDIQDYQMNKKMAENLLNQLLSAISLVSDLAQLLGKLPGHPIGFPGLFSLTPCIKDGQIGFCVSGVLADYLFSLLPFREYVYQGTVYSY
;
A
#
# COMPACT_ATOMS: atom_id res chain seq x y z
N MET A 1 15.37 20.10 -64.53
CA MET A 1 15.13 18.71 -64.08
C MET A 1 15.20 18.71 -62.56
N PHE A 2 14.04 18.46 -61.92
CA PHE A 2 13.70 18.14 -60.50
C PHE A 2 14.86 17.93 -59.49
N ARG A 3 14.79 18.24 -58.18
CA ARG A 3 13.67 18.43 -57.24
C ARG A 3 14.13 19.10 -55.94
N ILE A 4 13.19 19.83 -55.35
CA ILE A 4 13.03 20.18 -53.94
C ILE A 4 13.03 18.92 -53.07
N LEU A 5 13.73 18.92 -51.93
CA LEU A 5 13.37 18.05 -50.79
C LEU A 5 13.27 18.90 -49.52
N ARG A 6 12.01 19.21 -49.18
CA ARG A 6 11.58 19.78 -47.91
C ARG A 6 11.80 18.75 -46.80
N LEU A 7 12.48 19.17 -45.75
CA LEU A 7 12.51 18.46 -44.47
C LEU A 7 11.12 18.61 -43.83
N LEU A 8 10.29 17.58 -43.96
CA LEU A 8 8.97 17.49 -43.34
C LEU A 8 9.16 16.98 -41.91
N ILE A 9 9.12 17.86 -40.92
CA ILE A 9 8.96 17.46 -39.52
C ILE A 9 7.50 17.04 -39.36
N VAL A 10 7.28 15.72 -39.37
CA VAL A 10 5.99 15.12 -39.02
C VAL A 10 5.81 15.28 -37.51
N LEU A 11 4.99 16.25 -37.12
CA LEU A 11 4.37 16.30 -35.80
C LEU A 11 3.41 15.10 -35.69
N SER A 12 3.89 13.99 -35.13
CA SER A 12 3.03 12.87 -34.71
C SER A 12 2.64 13.08 -33.24
N PRO A 13 1.34 13.15 -32.89
CA PRO A 13 0.93 13.12 -31.50
C PRO A 13 1.19 11.70 -30.96
N ILE A 14 2.05 11.61 -29.95
CA ILE A 14 2.26 10.39 -29.16
C ILE A 14 0.94 10.07 -28.46
N PHE A 15 0.15 9.18 -29.07
CA PHE A 15 -0.96 8.51 -28.40
C PHE A 15 -0.38 7.60 -27.31
N HIS A 16 -0.45 8.05 -26.05
CA HIS A 16 -0.32 7.15 -24.92
C HIS A 16 -1.56 6.26 -24.87
N PHE A 17 -1.44 5.02 -25.31
CA PHE A 17 -2.37 3.97 -24.92
C PHE A 17 -2.17 3.71 -23.42
N LEU A 18 -3.01 4.32 -22.60
CA LEU A 18 -3.25 3.88 -21.23
C LEU A 18 -3.96 2.53 -21.31
N ILE A 19 -3.19 1.45 -21.22
CA ILE A 19 -3.73 0.12 -20.99
C ILE A 19 -4.20 0.13 -19.54
N CYS A 20 -5.47 0.45 -19.31
CA CYS A 20 -6.13 0.15 -18.04
C CYS A 20 -6.11 -1.37 -17.89
N SER A 21 -5.23 -1.86 -17.00
CA SER A 21 -5.44 -3.18 -16.42
C SER A 21 -6.82 -3.18 -15.77
N PRO A 22 -7.64 -4.22 -15.97
CA PRO A 22 -8.90 -4.33 -15.24
C PRO A 22 -8.57 -4.23 -13.76
N SER A 23 -9.27 -3.32 -13.09
CA SER A 23 -9.27 -3.15 -11.65
C SER A 23 -9.65 -4.48 -10.99
N SER A 24 -8.66 -5.30 -10.69
CA SER A 24 -8.87 -6.43 -9.79
C SER A 24 -9.20 -5.81 -8.43
N GLY A 25 -10.46 -5.91 -8.02
CA GLY A 25 -10.91 -5.46 -6.71
C GLY A 25 -9.91 -5.88 -5.64
N GLN A 26 -9.63 -4.97 -4.69
CA GLN A 26 -8.64 -5.24 -3.65
C GLN A 26 -9.12 -6.45 -2.83
N GLU A 27 -8.34 -7.53 -2.88
CA GLU A 27 -8.63 -8.72 -2.09
C GLU A 27 -8.16 -8.51 -0.67
N PHE A 28 -9.02 -8.84 0.28
CA PHE A 28 -8.69 -8.84 1.69
C PHE A 28 -9.01 -10.20 2.31
N LEU A 29 -8.06 -10.70 3.10
CA LEU A 29 -8.29 -11.90 3.92
C LEU A 29 -9.09 -11.51 5.14
N LYS A 30 -10.21 -12.20 5.35
CA LYS A 30 -10.96 -12.18 6.59
C LYS A 30 -10.67 -13.47 7.34
N VAL A 31 -10.28 -13.36 8.60
CA VAL A 31 -10.05 -14.53 9.46
C VAL A 31 -10.93 -14.40 10.70
N GLN A 32 -11.52 -15.51 11.12
CA GLN A 32 -12.39 -15.60 12.29
C GLN A 32 -11.92 -16.74 13.19
N GLY A 33 -11.76 -16.47 14.48
CA GLY A 33 -11.46 -17.49 15.50
C GLY A 33 -12.72 -18.00 16.18
N TRP A 34 -12.66 -19.24 16.66
CA TRP A 34 -13.69 -19.89 17.47
C TRP A 34 -13.13 -20.20 18.84
N ASP A 35 -13.84 -19.75 19.87
CA ASP A 35 -13.49 -20.05 21.25
C ASP A 35 -14.07 -21.38 21.71
N ASN A 36 -13.36 -22.01 22.66
CA ASN A 36 -13.77 -23.24 23.33
C ASN A 36 -13.94 -24.44 22.38
N SER A 37 -13.11 -24.51 21.33
CA SER A 37 -13.03 -25.68 20.46
C SER A 37 -12.40 -26.85 21.21
N TYR A 38 -12.99 -28.03 21.08
CA TYR A 38 -12.43 -29.26 21.66
C TYR A 38 -12.73 -30.48 20.80
N THR A 39 -11.94 -31.53 20.96
CA THR A 39 -12.22 -32.86 20.43
C THR A 39 -11.53 -33.93 21.27
N TRP A 40 -11.99 -35.17 21.12
CA TRP A 40 -11.44 -36.34 21.79
C TRP A 40 -11.05 -37.38 20.75
N ASN A 41 -9.90 -38.03 20.96
CA ASN A 41 -9.51 -39.21 20.23
C ASN A 41 -9.86 -40.44 21.05
N GLN A 42 -10.87 -41.19 20.61
CA GLN A 42 -11.28 -42.47 21.21
C GLN A 42 -11.48 -42.44 22.73
N ASP A 43 -11.92 -41.29 23.28
CA ASP A 43 -12.07 -41.03 24.71
C ASP A 43 -10.78 -41.08 25.56
N GLU A 44 -9.61 -41.21 24.94
CA GLU A 44 -8.29 -41.31 25.60
C GLU A 44 -7.61 -39.94 25.69
N THR A 45 -7.19 -39.37 24.55
CA THR A 45 -6.54 -38.05 24.50
C THR A 45 -7.55 -36.98 24.06
N GLY A 46 -7.70 -35.93 24.86
CA GLY A 46 -8.52 -34.76 24.55
C GLY A 46 -7.66 -33.57 24.18
N ILE A 47 -8.13 -32.73 23.25
CA ILE A 47 -7.49 -31.45 22.94
C ILE A 47 -8.52 -30.33 22.98
N SER A 48 -8.12 -29.16 23.45
CA SER A 48 -8.98 -27.98 23.44
C SER A 48 -8.19 -26.69 23.22
N ALA A 49 -8.83 -25.71 22.59
CA ALA A 49 -8.33 -24.34 22.42
C ALA A 49 -9.34 -23.31 22.96
N TRP A 50 -8.82 -22.23 23.56
CA TRP A 50 -9.63 -21.10 24.01
C TRP A 50 -8.85 -19.78 23.92
N ASN A 51 -9.58 -18.66 23.95
CA ASN A 51 -9.07 -17.33 23.67
C ASN A 51 -8.37 -17.28 22.31
N VAL A 52 -9.00 -17.87 21.29
CA VAL A 52 -8.45 -17.96 19.93
C VAL A 52 -8.62 -16.62 19.23
N ARG A 53 -7.50 -15.98 18.87
CA ARG A 53 -7.48 -14.71 18.16
C ARG A 53 -6.70 -14.84 16.88
N PHE A 54 -7.27 -14.31 15.79
CA PHE A 54 -6.61 -14.23 14.50
C PHE A 54 -6.67 -12.80 13.96
N GLU A 55 -5.63 -12.42 13.24
CA GLU A 55 -5.54 -11.18 12.50
C GLU A 55 -4.87 -11.45 11.14
N ALA A 56 -5.35 -10.79 10.09
CA ALA A 56 -4.74 -10.85 8.77
C ALA A 56 -4.03 -9.53 8.44
N GLN A 57 -2.80 -9.64 7.98
CA GLN A 57 -2.01 -8.53 7.46
C GLN A 57 -1.51 -8.90 6.06
N GLY A 58 -2.21 -8.42 5.03
CA GLY A 58 -2.01 -8.88 3.65
C GLY A 58 -2.31 -10.38 3.54
N ASN A 59 -1.32 -11.16 3.09
CA ASN A 59 -1.42 -12.63 2.99
C ASN A 59 -0.89 -13.38 4.22
N THR A 60 -0.48 -12.66 5.28
CA THR A 60 0.03 -13.27 6.50
C THR A 60 -1.06 -13.30 7.55
N ILE A 61 -1.25 -14.44 8.19
CA ILE A 61 -2.19 -14.63 9.28
C ILE A 61 -1.38 -14.77 10.57
N ASN A 62 -1.66 -13.89 11.52
CA ASN A 62 -1.15 -13.96 12.88
C ASN A 62 -2.22 -14.56 13.78
N GLY A 63 -1.82 -15.49 14.64
CA GLY A 63 -2.73 -16.20 15.53
C GLY A 63 -2.17 -16.31 16.93
N SER A 64 -3.07 -16.33 17.91
CA SER A 64 -2.75 -16.66 19.29
C SER A 64 -3.86 -17.49 19.91
N LEU A 65 -3.51 -18.44 20.77
CA LEU A 65 -4.48 -19.23 21.52
C LEU A 65 -3.87 -19.80 22.80
N ASN A 66 -4.73 -20.09 23.77
CA ASN A 66 -4.41 -21.05 24.81
C ASN A 66 -4.86 -22.43 24.36
N TYR A 67 -4.10 -23.45 24.72
CA TYR A 67 -4.44 -24.83 24.44
C TYR A 67 -4.25 -25.72 25.66
N ARG A 68 -4.94 -26.85 25.61
CA ARG A 68 -4.76 -27.93 26.56
C ARG A 68 -4.79 -29.25 25.83
N VAL A 69 -3.87 -30.13 26.23
CA VAL A 69 -3.92 -31.55 25.91
C VAL A 69 -4.21 -32.30 27.20
N TYR A 70 -5.26 -33.10 27.16
CA TYR A 70 -5.67 -33.97 28.23
C TYR A 70 -5.35 -35.39 27.84
N ASP A 71 -5.03 -36.20 28.84
CA ASP A 71 -5.01 -37.62 28.64
C ASP A 71 -5.70 -38.31 29.83
N ARG A 72 -6.71 -39.11 29.53
CA ARG A 72 -7.57 -39.74 30.54
C ARG A 72 -6.87 -40.91 31.23
N ASP A 73 -6.07 -41.65 30.47
CA ASP A 73 -5.46 -42.91 30.93
C ASP A 73 -3.96 -42.81 31.18
N ASN A 74 -3.40 -41.59 31.03
CA ASN A 74 -1.98 -41.28 31.23
C ASN A 74 -1.02 -42.27 30.49
N PRO A 75 -1.23 -42.53 29.18
CA PRO A 75 -0.33 -43.31 28.36
C PRO A 75 1.03 -42.61 28.28
N THR A 76 2.09 -43.40 28.12
CA THR A 76 3.45 -42.92 27.86
C THR A 76 3.64 -42.40 26.42
N ALA A 77 2.55 -42.11 25.71
CA ALA A 77 2.56 -41.71 24.31
C ALA A 77 3.00 -40.25 24.15
N ILE A 78 3.85 -40.02 23.16
CA ILE A 78 4.21 -38.67 22.73
C ILE A 78 3.07 -38.12 21.89
N VAL A 79 2.46 -37.03 22.36
CA VAL A 79 1.43 -36.29 21.63
C VAL A 79 2.10 -35.11 20.91
N GLN A 80 1.83 -34.96 19.62
CA GLN A 80 2.09 -33.70 18.91
C GLN A 80 0.80 -32.93 18.74
N LEU A 81 0.87 -31.61 18.89
CA LEU A 81 -0.18 -30.70 18.48
C LEU A 81 0.30 -29.73 17.39
N PHE A 82 -0.59 -29.46 16.45
CA PHE A 82 -0.35 -28.63 15.29
C PHE A 82 -1.42 -27.56 15.14
N ILE A 83 -1.03 -26.41 14.59
CA ILE A 83 -1.97 -25.56 13.86
C ILE A 83 -1.92 -26.01 12.41
N ALA A 84 -3.09 -26.26 11.83
CA ALA A 84 -3.21 -26.64 10.44
C ALA A 84 -4.22 -25.77 9.70
N VAL A 85 -3.96 -25.50 8.42
CA VAL A 85 -4.95 -24.97 7.47
C VAL A 85 -5.39 -26.11 6.60
N GLU A 86 -6.66 -26.50 6.72
CA GLU A 86 -7.16 -27.75 6.17
C GLU A 86 -6.36 -28.98 6.66
N ARG A 87 -5.49 -29.50 5.81
CA ARG A 87 -4.60 -30.64 6.08
C ARG A 87 -3.13 -30.25 6.08
N GLU A 88 -2.77 -28.99 5.89
CA GLU A 88 -1.37 -28.54 5.94
C GLU A 88 -1.02 -28.02 7.33
N VAL A 89 0.04 -28.56 7.93
CA VAL A 89 0.58 -28.10 9.21
C VAL A 89 1.39 -26.83 9.01
N VAL A 90 0.89 -25.74 9.58
CA VAL A 90 1.53 -24.42 9.51
C VAL A 90 2.33 -24.07 10.76
N ALA A 91 2.06 -24.73 11.89
CA ALA A 91 2.85 -24.58 13.11
C ALA A 91 2.78 -25.84 13.99
N VAL A 92 3.83 -26.07 14.78
CA VAL A 92 3.88 -27.10 15.83
C VAL A 92 3.81 -26.38 17.17
N ILE A 93 2.86 -26.75 18.03
CA ILE A 93 2.61 -26.01 19.27
C ILE A 93 2.96 -26.81 20.53
N TYR A 94 3.00 -28.14 20.42
CA TYR A 94 3.32 -29.04 21.52
C TYR A 94 3.91 -30.34 20.97
N ASN A 95 4.89 -30.90 21.67
CA ASN A 95 5.46 -32.23 21.39
C ASN A 95 5.98 -32.82 22.70
N GLY A 96 5.27 -33.80 23.25
CA GLY A 96 5.68 -34.44 24.50
C GLY A 96 4.59 -35.31 25.12
N ILE A 97 4.88 -35.84 26.30
CA ILE A 97 3.93 -36.64 27.08
C ILE A 97 3.15 -35.68 28.00
N PRO A 98 1.81 -35.52 27.84
CA PRO A 98 1.01 -34.55 28.60
C PRO A 98 1.08 -34.71 30.12
N GLY A 99 1.33 -35.93 30.59
CA GLY A 99 1.29 -36.32 31.99
C GLY A 99 -0.13 -36.45 32.54
N SER A 100 -0.25 -36.92 33.79
CA SER A 100 -1.52 -37.33 34.39
C SER A 100 -2.52 -36.20 34.65
N ARG A 101 -2.08 -34.94 34.55
CA ARG A 101 -2.94 -33.75 34.68
C ARG A 101 -3.21 -33.05 33.34
N GLY A 102 -2.70 -33.62 32.26
CA GLY A 102 -2.57 -32.96 30.97
C GLY A 102 -1.58 -31.80 31.01
N TYR A 103 -1.42 -31.14 29.86
CA TYR A 103 -0.55 -29.99 29.68
C TYR A 103 -1.34 -28.79 29.20
N ASN A 104 -1.09 -27.64 29.83
CA ASN A 104 -1.64 -26.33 29.44
C ASN A 104 -0.55 -25.51 28.79
N GLY A 105 -0.86 -24.87 27.66
CA GLY A 105 0.07 -23.98 27.00
C GLY A 105 -0.61 -22.78 26.38
N TYR A 106 0.24 -21.84 25.98
CA TYR A 106 -0.11 -20.68 25.18
C TYR A 106 0.84 -20.63 23.99
N MET A 107 0.32 -20.24 22.83
CA MET A 107 1.12 -20.12 21.62
C MET A 107 0.75 -18.87 20.82
N ASN A 108 1.77 -18.20 20.32
CA ASN A 108 1.68 -17.23 19.23
C ASN A 108 2.29 -17.84 17.98
N PHE A 109 1.63 -17.67 16.85
CA PHE A 109 2.10 -18.21 15.58
C PHE A 109 1.75 -17.27 14.42
N SER A 110 2.49 -17.42 13.33
CA SER A 110 2.26 -16.66 12.10
C SER A 110 2.54 -17.57 10.91
N PHE A 111 1.71 -17.48 9.88
CA PHE A 111 1.91 -18.21 8.64
C PHE A 111 1.38 -17.43 7.44
N ARG A 112 1.96 -17.69 6.27
CA ARG A 112 1.49 -17.13 5.01
C ARG A 112 0.37 -18.00 4.45
N PHE A 113 -0.76 -17.40 4.10
CA PHE A 113 -1.87 -18.09 3.47
C PHE A 113 -1.72 -18.06 1.94
N ASP A 114 -1.74 -19.24 1.32
CA ASP A 114 -1.76 -19.39 -0.13
C ASP A 114 -3.15 -19.79 -0.62
N ARG A 115 -3.88 -18.83 -1.17
CA ARG A 115 -5.22 -19.04 -1.75
C ARG A 115 -5.22 -20.01 -2.93
N ASN A 116 -4.12 -20.13 -3.68
CA ASN A 116 -4.07 -21.04 -4.82
C ASN A 116 -4.05 -22.48 -4.34
N ARG A 117 -3.49 -22.71 -3.15
CA ARG A 117 -3.42 -24.03 -2.51
C ARG A 117 -4.69 -24.37 -1.73
N HIS A 118 -5.25 -23.40 -0.99
CA HIS A 118 -6.37 -23.67 -0.07
C HIS A 118 -7.74 -23.18 -0.57
N GLY A 119 -7.78 -22.47 -1.69
CA GLY A 119 -8.99 -21.86 -2.22
C GLY A 119 -9.37 -20.55 -1.51
N THR A 120 -10.59 -20.08 -1.81
CA THR A 120 -11.13 -18.82 -1.27
C THR A 120 -11.71 -18.97 0.14
N ASN A 121 -11.89 -20.19 0.63
CA ASN A 121 -12.35 -20.50 1.96
C ASN A 121 -11.55 -21.67 2.51
N ALA A 122 -10.99 -21.53 3.71
CA ALA A 122 -10.23 -22.57 4.38
C ALA A 122 -10.50 -22.56 5.88
N ASN A 123 -10.52 -23.73 6.51
CA ASN A 123 -10.64 -23.87 7.95
C ASN A 123 -9.27 -23.96 8.60
N ILE A 124 -9.16 -23.37 9.78
CA ILE A 124 -7.98 -23.49 10.65
C ILE A 124 -8.32 -24.50 11.74
N TYR A 125 -7.46 -25.50 11.91
CA TYR A 125 -7.63 -26.58 12.85
C TYR A 125 -6.54 -26.54 13.94
N LEU A 126 -6.94 -26.87 15.16
CA LEU A 126 -6.03 -27.46 16.13
C LEU A 126 -6.08 -28.98 15.89
N ALA A 127 -4.96 -29.54 15.49
CA ALA A 127 -4.82 -30.96 15.19
C ALA A 127 -3.85 -31.64 16.16
N GLY A 128 -4.02 -32.94 16.34
CA GLY A 128 -3.13 -33.76 17.16
C GLY A 128 -2.87 -35.13 16.56
N THR A 129 -1.70 -35.69 16.90
CA THR A 129 -1.27 -37.04 16.53
C THR A 129 -0.53 -37.71 17.68
N TRP A 130 -0.51 -39.04 17.66
CA TRP A 130 0.46 -39.84 18.40
C TRP A 130 1.53 -40.31 17.43
N ALA A 131 2.76 -39.83 17.60
CA ALA A 131 3.91 -40.30 16.82
C ALA A 131 5.20 -40.16 17.63
N TYR A 132 6.26 -40.83 17.21
CA TYR A 132 7.55 -40.72 17.91
C TYR A 132 8.27 -39.40 17.62
N THR A 133 8.07 -38.85 16.42
CA THR A 133 8.68 -37.57 16.01
C THR A 133 7.65 -36.62 15.42
N VAL A 134 7.99 -35.33 15.41
CA VAL A 134 7.17 -34.28 14.80
C VAL A 134 6.98 -34.53 13.31
N GLU A 135 8.01 -34.98 12.61
CA GLU A 135 7.97 -35.27 11.18
C GLU A 135 7.00 -36.41 10.86
N GLN A 136 7.03 -37.49 11.64
CA GLN A 136 6.09 -38.59 11.50
C GLN A 136 4.65 -38.15 11.80
N GLY A 137 4.45 -37.36 12.87
CA GLY A 137 3.14 -36.83 13.23
C GLY A 137 2.57 -35.92 12.14
N LYS A 138 3.39 -35.02 11.59
CA LYS A 138 3.02 -34.19 10.43
C LYS A 138 2.64 -35.07 9.25
N TYR A 139 3.50 -36.02 8.86
CA TYR A 139 3.25 -36.88 7.72
C TYR A 139 1.92 -37.65 7.85
N HIS A 140 1.68 -38.23 9.03
CA HIS A 140 0.44 -38.94 9.35
C HIS A 140 -0.79 -38.03 9.22
N TYR A 141 -0.72 -36.79 9.73
CA TYR A 141 -1.83 -35.84 9.65
C TYR A 141 -2.09 -35.32 8.23
N GLU A 142 -1.03 -34.95 7.50
CA GLU A 142 -1.11 -34.27 6.20
C GLU A 142 -1.44 -35.23 5.06
N TYR A 143 -0.85 -36.43 5.06
CA TYR A 143 -0.89 -37.34 3.91
C TYR A 143 -1.68 -38.62 4.15
N GLU A 144 -1.65 -39.16 5.37
CA GLU A 144 -2.39 -40.39 5.69
C GLU A 144 -3.83 -40.10 6.13
N ASN A 145 -4.22 -38.82 6.15
CA ASN A 145 -5.51 -38.34 6.63
C ASN A 145 -5.79 -38.75 8.09
N GLY A 146 -4.72 -39.06 8.84
CA GLY A 146 -4.77 -39.50 10.21
C GLY A 146 -4.88 -38.34 11.21
N GLY A 147 -4.66 -38.68 12.48
CA GLY A 147 -4.81 -37.76 13.61
C GLY A 147 -6.25 -37.32 13.86
N TRP A 148 -6.40 -36.48 14.88
CA TRP A 148 -7.67 -35.86 15.25
C TRP A 148 -7.55 -34.34 15.15
N ARG A 149 -8.69 -33.67 14.97
CA ARG A 149 -8.71 -32.20 14.83
C ARG A 149 -10.02 -31.60 15.30
N CYS A 150 -9.95 -30.39 15.81
CA CYS A 150 -11.09 -29.52 16.02
C CYS A 150 -10.84 -28.20 15.27
N SER A 151 -11.90 -27.66 14.68
CA SER A 151 -11.78 -26.38 13.99
C SER A 151 -11.71 -25.26 15.02
N ILE A 152 -10.74 -24.37 14.85
CA ILE A 152 -10.49 -23.22 15.73
C ILE A 152 -10.69 -21.90 15.00
N GLY A 153 -10.94 -21.94 13.69
CA GLY A 153 -11.22 -20.73 12.93
C GLY A 153 -11.45 -20.99 11.45
N LYS A 154 -11.69 -19.90 10.73
CA LYS A 154 -11.94 -19.91 9.29
C LYS A 154 -11.28 -18.71 8.62
N ILE A 155 -10.75 -18.93 7.43
CA ILE A 155 -10.21 -17.96 6.50
C ILE A 155 -11.20 -17.83 5.34
N SER A 156 -11.50 -16.60 4.96
CA SER A 156 -12.31 -16.27 3.79
C SER A 156 -11.65 -15.14 3.01
N VAL A 157 -11.38 -15.37 1.73
CA VAL A 157 -10.95 -14.33 0.79
C VAL A 157 -12.17 -13.54 0.37
N SER A 158 -12.18 -12.25 0.67
CA SER A 158 -13.22 -11.34 0.21
C SER A 158 -12.64 -10.45 -0.87
N ILE A 159 -13.32 -10.40 -2.02
CA ILE A 159 -13.00 -9.44 -3.07
C ILE A 159 -13.85 -8.21 -2.75
N GLN A 160 -13.23 -7.08 -2.37
CA GLN A 160 -13.99 -5.83 -2.39
C GLN A 160 -14.20 -5.49 -3.85
N GLN A 161 -15.39 -5.78 -4.35
CA GLN A 161 -15.78 -5.31 -5.66
C GLN A 161 -15.96 -3.80 -5.54
N LEU A 162 -14.94 -3.06 -5.94
CA LEU A 162 -14.99 -1.61 -6.00
C LEU A 162 -15.97 -1.26 -7.11
N VAL A 163 -17.17 -0.83 -6.75
CA VAL A 163 -18.18 -0.44 -7.73
C VAL A 163 -17.74 0.90 -8.34
N PRO A 164 -17.59 1.00 -9.68
CA PRO A 164 -17.27 2.25 -10.33
C PRO A 164 -18.31 3.31 -9.95
N SER A 165 -17.84 4.42 -9.37
CA SER A 165 -18.68 5.51 -8.93
C SER A 165 -18.50 6.72 -9.84
N TYR A 166 -19.59 7.45 -10.05
CA TYR A 166 -19.57 8.68 -10.84
C TYR A 166 -19.23 9.86 -9.92
N TYR A 167 -18.20 10.60 -10.30
CA TYR A 167 -17.76 11.79 -9.61
C TYR A 167 -17.86 13.01 -10.51
N THR A 168 -18.17 14.15 -9.91
CA THR A 168 -18.13 15.46 -10.58
C THR A 168 -17.11 16.34 -9.88
N ILE A 169 -16.23 17.00 -10.64
CA ILE A 169 -15.38 18.08 -10.11
C ILE A 169 -15.81 19.37 -10.78
N LYS A 170 -16.08 20.39 -9.96
CA LYS A 170 -16.31 21.77 -10.40
C LYS A 170 -15.08 22.61 -10.09
N VAL A 171 -14.56 23.29 -11.09
CA VAL A 171 -13.43 24.22 -10.96
C VAL A 171 -13.95 25.64 -11.16
N THR A 172 -13.69 26.50 -10.18
CA THR A 172 -14.01 27.92 -10.26
C THR A 172 -12.79 28.77 -10.00
N ASP A 173 -12.79 30.00 -10.50
CA ASP A 173 -11.78 30.99 -10.16
C ASP A 173 -12.01 31.54 -8.74
N GLN A 174 -11.16 32.48 -8.33
CA GLN A 174 -11.29 33.16 -7.04
C GLN A 174 -12.59 33.97 -6.88
N TYR A 175 -13.32 34.26 -7.95
CA TYR A 175 -14.58 35.00 -7.92
C TYR A 175 -15.81 34.09 -8.03
N GLY A 176 -15.61 32.77 -8.14
CA GLY A 176 -16.67 31.78 -8.27
C GLY A 176 -17.14 31.56 -9.71
N TYR A 177 -16.48 32.16 -10.71
CA TYR A 177 -16.78 31.91 -12.12
C TYR A 177 -16.21 30.56 -12.57
N PRO A 178 -16.93 29.82 -13.42
CA PRO A 178 -16.46 28.53 -13.93
C PRO A 178 -15.20 28.70 -14.78
N VAL A 179 -14.22 27.80 -14.63
CA VAL A 179 -12.96 27.85 -15.38
C VAL A 179 -12.88 26.69 -16.38
N PRO A 180 -13.06 26.96 -17.68
CA PRO A 180 -12.98 25.93 -18.71
C PRO A 180 -11.56 25.56 -19.08
N GLY A 181 -11.38 24.32 -19.55
CA GLY A 181 -10.14 23.85 -20.12
C GLY A 181 -9.05 23.46 -19.11
N ILE A 182 -9.37 23.38 -17.82
CA ILE A 182 -8.46 22.93 -16.76
C ILE A 182 -8.28 21.42 -16.83
N SER A 183 -7.02 20.99 -16.83
CA SER A 183 -6.66 19.56 -16.78
C SER A 183 -6.65 19.09 -15.33
N LEU A 184 -7.29 17.95 -15.09
CA LEU A 184 -7.43 17.32 -13.77
C LEU A 184 -6.78 15.94 -13.77
N GLY A 185 -6.02 15.66 -12.71
CA GLY A 185 -5.53 14.34 -12.35
C GLY A 185 -6.16 13.91 -11.03
N VAL A 186 -6.92 12.82 -11.04
CA VAL A 186 -7.59 12.30 -9.84
C VAL A 186 -6.94 10.99 -9.39
N TYR A 187 -6.55 10.94 -8.12
CA TYR A 187 -6.01 9.75 -7.46
C TYR A 187 -7.06 9.20 -6.51
N THR A 188 -7.38 7.92 -6.66
CA THR A 188 -8.31 7.22 -5.77
C THR A 188 -7.58 6.18 -4.93
N THR A 189 -8.28 5.54 -3.99
CA THR A 189 -7.74 4.40 -3.23
C THR A 189 -7.41 3.20 -4.11
N ALA A 190 -7.99 3.12 -5.31
CA ALA A 190 -7.85 1.98 -6.21
C ALA A 190 -7.02 2.26 -7.46
N GLN A 191 -6.92 3.53 -7.89
CA GLN A 191 -6.33 3.89 -9.17
C GLN A 191 -5.46 5.15 -9.08
N SER A 192 -4.35 5.13 -9.82
CA SER A 192 -3.30 6.15 -9.75
C SER A 192 -3.56 7.39 -10.61
N LEU A 193 -4.45 7.36 -11.61
CA LEU A 193 -4.78 8.60 -12.35
C LEU A 193 -6.01 8.43 -13.25
N VAL A 194 -7.01 9.29 -13.09
CA VAL A 194 -8.05 9.52 -14.11
C VAL A 194 -7.87 10.92 -14.68
N PRO A 195 -7.31 11.07 -15.90
CA PRO A 195 -7.15 12.38 -16.52
C PRO A 195 -8.50 12.87 -17.05
N SER A 196 -8.82 14.14 -16.80
CA SER A 196 -9.98 14.77 -17.41
C SER A 196 -9.76 16.27 -17.64
N ARG A 197 -10.69 16.90 -18.36
CA ARG A 197 -10.66 18.33 -18.63
C ARG A 197 -12.02 18.96 -18.29
N THR A 198 -12.01 20.19 -17.80
CA THR A 198 -13.26 20.93 -17.52
C THR A 198 -13.91 21.46 -18.80
N ASP A 199 -15.24 21.36 -18.84
CA ASP A 199 -16.10 21.92 -19.88
C ASP A 199 -16.29 23.44 -19.74
N SER A 200 -17.14 24.04 -20.57
CA SER A 200 -17.49 25.47 -20.54
C SER A 200 -18.10 25.93 -19.21
N MET A 201 -18.64 25.00 -18.41
CA MET A 201 -19.21 25.25 -17.09
C MET A 201 -18.20 25.00 -15.97
N GLY A 202 -16.93 24.79 -16.30
CA GLY A 202 -15.88 24.49 -15.34
C GLY A 202 -16.07 23.12 -14.68
N LYS A 203 -16.86 22.21 -15.28
CA LYS A 203 -17.17 20.90 -14.71
C LYS A 203 -16.50 19.79 -15.49
N THR A 204 -16.20 18.71 -14.81
CA THR A 204 -15.82 17.45 -15.43
C THR A 204 -16.50 16.31 -14.70
N LYS A 205 -16.79 15.24 -15.42
CA LYS A 205 -17.31 14.00 -14.85
C LYS A 205 -16.33 12.88 -15.16
N PHE A 206 -16.13 12.00 -14.20
CA PHE A 206 -15.32 10.81 -14.40
C PHE A 206 -15.90 9.65 -13.60
N ILE A 207 -15.57 8.45 -14.06
CA ILE A 207 -15.89 7.21 -13.38
C ILE A 207 -14.58 6.75 -12.77
N ALA A 208 -14.59 6.47 -11.48
CA ALA A 208 -13.45 5.88 -10.80
C ALA A 208 -13.90 4.85 -9.77
N GLU A 209 -13.01 3.91 -9.51
CA GLU A 209 -13.18 2.94 -8.44
C GLU A 209 -12.50 3.44 -7.17
N GLY A 210 -13.14 3.16 -6.03
CA GLY A 210 -12.68 3.61 -4.73
C GLY A 210 -12.92 5.10 -4.46
N ASP A 211 -12.50 5.54 -3.27
CA ASP A 211 -12.69 6.90 -2.81
C ASP A 211 -11.62 7.83 -3.40
N VAL A 212 -12.01 9.04 -3.81
CA VAL A 212 -11.07 10.08 -4.22
C VAL A 212 -10.25 10.53 -3.01
N LYS A 213 -8.93 10.59 -3.17
CA LYS A 213 -7.99 11.03 -2.12
C LYS A 213 -7.28 12.32 -2.48
N ILE A 214 -6.88 12.47 -3.75
CA ILE A 214 -6.14 13.64 -4.21
C ILE A 214 -6.70 14.09 -5.56
N ILE A 215 -6.94 15.39 -5.68
CA ILE A 215 -7.26 16.05 -6.95
C ILE A 215 -6.15 17.05 -7.26
N VAL A 216 -5.54 16.92 -8.42
CA VAL A 216 -4.55 17.86 -8.96
C VAL A 216 -5.17 18.60 -10.13
N ALA A 217 -5.24 19.93 -10.05
CA ALA A 217 -5.74 20.80 -11.11
C ALA A 217 -4.59 21.63 -11.69
N TYR A 218 -4.46 21.64 -13.00
CA TYR A 218 -3.46 22.41 -13.73
C TYR A 218 -4.09 23.10 -14.94
N ASP A 219 -3.75 24.38 -15.12
CA ASP A 219 -4.17 25.14 -16.29
C ASP A 219 -3.10 25.06 -17.40
N PRO A 220 -3.35 24.35 -18.52
CA PRO A 220 -2.39 24.27 -19.62
C PRO A 220 -2.06 25.62 -20.25
N GLU A 221 -2.97 26.60 -20.14
CA GLU A 221 -2.79 27.96 -20.64
C GLU A 221 -2.05 28.87 -19.64
N ARG A 222 -1.73 28.38 -18.44
CA ARG A 222 -1.01 29.11 -17.38
C ARG A 222 -1.68 30.43 -16.96
N ARG A 223 -3.01 30.48 -16.97
CA ARG A 223 -3.81 31.60 -16.44
C ARG A 223 -3.98 31.49 -14.91
N PHE A 224 -3.90 30.26 -14.39
CA PHE A 224 -4.10 29.95 -12.96
C PHE A 224 -2.94 29.14 -12.39
N ALA A 225 -2.67 29.30 -11.10
CA ALA A 225 -1.68 28.50 -10.38
C ALA A 225 -2.17 27.04 -10.22
N PRO A 226 -1.29 26.03 -10.30
CA PRO A 226 -1.67 24.64 -10.03
C PRO A 226 -2.23 24.49 -8.61
N LYS A 227 -3.23 23.63 -8.44
CA LYS A 227 -3.86 23.35 -7.15
C LYS A 227 -3.85 21.86 -6.83
N VAL A 228 -3.55 21.53 -5.58
CA VAL A 228 -3.69 20.18 -5.04
C VAL A 228 -4.71 20.24 -3.91
N LEU A 229 -5.71 19.36 -3.97
CA LEU A 229 -6.72 19.19 -2.93
C LEU A 229 -6.61 17.77 -2.35
N CYS A 230 -6.33 17.69 -1.05
CA CYS A 230 -6.44 16.45 -0.29
C CYS A 230 -7.90 16.30 0.18
N VAL A 231 -8.48 15.13 -0.03
CA VAL A 231 -9.88 14.83 0.28
C VAL A 231 -9.93 13.85 1.44
N ASP A 232 -10.53 14.29 2.55
CA ASP A 232 -10.65 13.46 3.76
C ASP A 232 -11.96 12.66 3.80
N TYR A 233 -12.99 13.10 3.07
CA TYR A 233 -14.33 12.49 3.09
C TYR A 233 -14.84 12.18 1.68
N PRO A 234 -15.46 11.01 1.47
CA PRO A 234 -16.03 10.65 0.18
C PRO A 234 -17.23 11.55 -0.14
N ALA A 235 -17.19 12.18 -1.31
CA ALA A 235 -18.30 12.95 -1.88
C ALA A 235 -18.48 12.60 -3.37
N SER A 236 -19.70 12.77 -3.88
CA SER A 236 -19.99 12.62 -5.32
C SER A 236 -19.67 13.88 -6.13
N GLU A 237 -19.52 15.03 -5.47
CA GLU A 237 -19.13 16.31 -6.08
C GLU A 237 -18.03 16.99 -5.26
N TYR A 238 -16.96 17.43 -5.94
CA TYR A 238 -15.87 18.19 -5.35
C TYR A 238 -15.76 19.58 -6.00
N SER A 239 -15.34 20.57 -5.22
CA SER A 239 -15.10 21.93 -5.71
C SER A 239 -13.63 22.30 -5.54
N VAL A 240 -12.99 22.72 -6.64
CA VAL A 240 -11.61 23.22 -6.65
C VAL A 240 -11.64 24.69 -7.00
N ARG A 241 -11.11 25.53 -6.11
CA ARG A 241 -10.92 26.96 -6.37
C ARG A 241 -9.49 27.20 -6.87
N MET A 242 -9.37 27.76 -8.06
CA MET A 242 -8.11 28.17 -8.65
C MET A 242 -7.95 29.68 -8.53
N ASP A 243 -6.81 30.11 -8.04
CA ASP A 243 -6.49 31.53 -7.95
C ASP A 243 -5.79 31.96 -9.24
N ILE A 244 -6.19 33.12 -9.78
CA ILE A 244 -5.54 33.75 -10.92
C ILE A 244 -4.08 33.83 -10.58
N GLN A 245 -3.28 33.28 -11.47
CA GLN A 245 -1.85 33.38 -11.33
C GLN A 245 -1.53 34.85 -11.56
N ASP A 246 -1.26 35.58 -10.49
CA ASP A 246 -0.67 36.89 -10.61
C ASP A 246 0.80 36.66 -11.01
N TYR A 247 1.00 36.18 -12.25
CA TYR A 247 2.27 35.70 -12.78
C TYR A 247 3.33 36.79 -12.66
N GLN A 248 2.91 38.05 -12.83
CA GLN A 248 3.74 39.23 -12.61
C GLN A 248 4.12 39.42 -11.13
N MET A 249 3.19 39.24 -10.20
CA MET A 249 3.44 39.41 -8.76
C MET A 249 4.31 38.27 -8.21
N ASN A 250 4.07 37.03 -8.62
CA ASN A 250 4.89 35.87 -8.23
C ASN A 250 6.27 35.87 -8.91
N LYS A 251 6.38 36.31 -10.17
CA LYS A 251 7.67 36.52 -10.83
C LYS A 251 8.48 37.61 -10.14
N LYS A 252 7.86 38.74 -9.82
CA LYS A 252 8.52 39.87 -9.14
C LYS A 252 8.86 39.54 -7.69
N MET A 253 8.02 38.76 -7.00
CA MET A 253 8.30 38.26 -5.66
C MET A 253 9.44 37.24 -5.68
N ALA A 254 9.47 36.33 -6.66
CA ALA A 254 10.56 35.37 -6.86
C ALA A 254 11.88 36.07 -7.27
N GLU A 255 11.83 37.09 -8.13
CA GLU A 255 12.99 37.92 -8.50
C GLU A 255 13.50 38.72 -7.29
N ASN A 256 12.61 39.28 -6.46
CA ASN A 256 13.00 39.95 -5.22
C ASN A 256 13.58 38.96 -4.20
N LEU A 257 13.01 37.77 -4.05
CA LEU A 257 13.53 36.73 -3.17
C LEU A 257 14.89 36.23 -3.66
N LEU A 258 15.06 36.08 -4.97
CA LEU A 258 16.32 35.70 -5.61
C LEU A 258 17.37 36.79 -5.43
N ASN A 259 17.03 38.06 -5.59
CA ASN A 259 17.95 39.18 -5.35
C ASN A 259 18.32 39.33 -3.86
N GLN A 260 17.39 39.06 -2.95
CA GLN A 260 17.64 38.99 -1.51
C GLN A 260 18.50 37.77 -1.12
N LEU A 261 18.30 36.63 -1.79
CA LEU A 261 19.13 35.43 -1.61
C LEU A 261 20.53 35.65 -2.18
N LEU A 262 20.67 36.27 -3.35
CA LEU A 262 21.96 36.60 -3.95
C LEU A 262 22.74 37.63 -3.12
N SER A 263 22.07 38.58 -2.46
CA SER A 263 22.69 39.51 -1.51
C SER A 263 22.99 38.86 -0.15
N ALA A 264 22.27 37.80 0.23
CA ALA A 264 22.62 36.98 1.39
C ALA A 264 23.75 35.98 1.09
N ILE A 265 23.88 35.50 -0.15
CA ILE A 265 24.93 34.57 -0.58
C ILE A 265 26.32 35.23 -0.58
N SER A 266 26.42 36.57 -0.72
CA SER A 266 27.69 37.28 -0.50
C SER A 266 28.19 37.23 0.95
N LEU A 267 27.33 36.88 1.92
CA LEU A 267 27.70 36.52 3.29
C LEU A 267 27.97 35.02 3.48
N VAL A 268 27.52 34.16 2.55
CA VAL A 268 27.67 32.69 2.63
C VAL A 268 28.97 32.20 2.00
N SER A 269 29.67 33.00 1.18
CA SER A 269 31.01 32.62 0.67
C SER A 269 32.00 32.35 1.82
N ASP A 270 31.84 33.04 2.95
CA ASP A 270 32.68 32.87 4.14
C ASP A 270 32.29 31.63 4.95
N LEU A 271 31.01 31.22 4.89
CA LEU A 271 30.51 29.99 5.52
C LEU A 271 30.82 28.73 4.68
N ALA A 272 30.85 28.85 3.35
CA ALA A 272 31.22 27.78 2.43
C ALA A 272 32.70 27.40 2.55
N GLN A 273 33.58 28.34 2.90
CA GLN A 273 34.97 28.02 3.29
C GLN A 273 35.05 27.25 4.61
N LEU A 274 34.09 27.44 5.53
CA LEU A 274 34.04 26.71 6.80
C LEU A 274 33.48 25.28 6.65
N LEU A 275 32.54 25.08 5.72
CA LEU A 275 31.83 23.80 5.49
C LEU A 275 32.50 22.88 4.45
N GLY A 276 33.54 23.35 3.74
CA GLY A 276 34.34 22.57 2.78
C GLY A 276 35.20 21.44 3.38
N LYS A 277 34.87 20.93 4.58
CA LYS A 277 35.62 19.88 5.28
C LYS A 277 34.83 18.57 5.48
N LEU A 278 33.71 18.37 4.80
CA LEU A 278 33.02 17.06 4.78
C LEU A 278 33.52 16.19 3.63
N PRO A 279 33.95 14.93 3.88
CA PRO A 279 34.49 14.07 2.85
C PRO A 279 33.37 13.50 1.95
N GLY A 280 33.52 13.68 0.62
CA GLY A 280 32.72 12.97 -0.39
C GLY A 280 31.93 13.84 -1.39
N HIS A 281 32.04 15.17 -1.38
CA HIS A 281 31.22 16.02 -2.26
C HIS A 281 32.04 16.64 -3.42
N PRO A 282 31.66 16.42 -4.70
CA PRO A 282 32.10 17.28 -5.80
C PRO A 282 31.36 18.62 -5.71
N ILE A 283 32.12 19.70 -5.91
CA ILE A 283 31.68 21.09 -5.81
C ILE A 283 30.85 21.48 -7.04
N GLY A 284 29.73 22.18 -6.80
CA GLY A 284 29.28 23.30 -7.63
C GLY A 284 28.05 23.08 -8.50
N PHE A 285 26.86 23.40 -7.98
CA PHE A 285 25.73 23.90 -8.79
C PHE A 285 24.88 24.87 -7.95
N PRO A 286 24.91 26.19 -8.23
CA PRO A 286 23.96 27.14 -7.67
C PRO A 286 22.80 27.29 -8.67
N GLY A 287 21.67 26.64 -8.41
CA GLY A 287 20.49 26.84 -9.25
C GLY A 287 19.26 26.05 -8.83
N LEU A 288 18.22 26.80 -8.46
CA LEU A 288 16.79 26.47 -8.60
C LEU A 288 16.21 25.34 -7.74
N PHE A 289 15.65 25.71 -6.58
CA PHE A 289 14.59 24.95 -5.92
C PHE A 289 13.50 25.87 -5.37
N SER A 290 12.28 25.73 -5.86
CA SER A 290 11.06 26.08 -5.13
C SER A 290 10.46 24.77 -4.65
N LEU A 291 10.86 24.34 -3.44
CA LEU A 291 10.25 23.20 -2.78
C LEU A 291 9.11 23.72 -1.91
N THR A 292 7.91 23.17 -2.09
CA THR A 292 6.84 23.36 -1.10
C THR A 292 6.93 22.20 -0.12
N PRO A 293 7.37 22.43 1.13
CA PRO A 293 7.39 21.37 2.13
C PRO A 293 5.95 21.02 2.51
N CYS A 294 5.69 19.73 2.70
CA CYS A 294 4.49 19.24 3.37
C CYS A 294 4.92 18.44 4.60
N ILE A 295 4.24 18.66 5.72
CA ILE A 295 4.48 17.91 6.96
C ILE A 295 3.25 17.07 7.22
N LYS A 296 3.46 15.76 7.36
CA LYS A 296 2.42 14.83 7.79
C LYS A 296 3.04 13.79 8.72
N ASP A 297 2.41 13.59 9.88
CA ASP A 297 2.79 12.59 10.89
C ASP A 297 4.27 12.63 11.31
N GLY A 298 4.83 13.84 11.46
CA GLY A 298 6.22 14.03 11.87
C GLY A 298 7.27 13.82 10.77
N GLN A 299 6.84 13.54 9.53
CA GLN A 299 7.71 13.46 8.37
C GLN A 299 7.59 14.72 7.51
N ILE A 300 8.73 15.21 7.02
CA ILE A 300 8.81 16.32 6.08
C ILE A 300 8.97 15.74 4.67
N GLY A 301 7.95 15.88 3.84
CA GLY A 301 8.00 15.61 2.41
C GLY A 301 8.18 16.90 1.62
N PHE A 302 8.71 16.79 0.39
CA PHE A 302 8.73 17.90 -0.55
C PHE A 302 7.96 17.50 -1.81
N CYS A 303 7.02 18.33 -2.23
CA CYS A 303 6.35 18.15 -3.52
C CYS A 303 7.13 18.88 -4.60
N VAL A 304 7.59 18.13 -5.61
CA VAL A 304 8.16 18.70 -6.85
C VAL A 304 7.05 18.75 -7.89
N SER A 305 6.81 19.93 -8.48
CA SER A 305 5.81 20.08 -9.54
C SER A 305 6.30 19.43 -10.85
N GLY A 306 5.40 18.71 -11.53
CA GLY A 306 5.71 17.71 -12.57
C GLY A 306 6.42 18.20 -13.83
N VAL A 307 6.55 19.52 -14.06
CA VAL A 307 7.32 20.03 -15.21
C VAL A 307 8.84 19.95 -14.96
N LEU A 308 9.26 19.85 -13.69
CA LEU A 308 10.66 19.72 -13.29
C LEU A 308 11.12 18.27 -13.12
N ALA A 309 10.20 17.33 -12.84
CA ALA A 309 10.54 15.92 -12.68
C ALA A 309 11.11 15.32 -13.98
N ASP A 310 10.45 15.56 -15.11
CA ASP A 310 10.88 15.01 -16.41
C ASP A 310 12.24 15.57 -16.88
N TYR A 311 12.56 16.82 -16.54
CA TYR A 311 13.86 17.43 -16.87
C TYR A 311 14.97 16.91 -15.93
N LEU A 312 14.70 16.76 -14.64
CA LEU A 312 15.63 16.21 -13.64
C LEU A 312 15.96 14.73 -13.89
N PHE A 313 14.98 13.90 -14.27
CA PHE A 313 15.20 12.49 -14.59
C PHE A 313 15.94 12.28 -15.93
N SER A 314 15.94 13.27 -16.82
CA SER A 314 16.66 13.22 -18.11
C SER A 314 18.14 13.60 -18.01
N LEU A 315 18.56 14.26 -16.92
CA LEU A 315 19.91 14.85 -16.78
C LEU A 315 20.82 14.09 -15.79
N LEU A 316 20.32 13.07 -15.10
CA LEU A 316 21.08 12.29 -14.13
C LEU A 316 21.30 10.85 -14.60
N PRO A 317 22.55 10.35 -14.68
CA PRO A 317 22.82 8.93 -14.89
C PRO A 317 22.77 8.21 -13.53
N PHE A 318 21.61 8.22 -12.89
CA PHE A 318 21.38 7.49 -11.63
C PHE A 318 20.03 6.78 -11.71
N ARG A 319 20.07 5.51 -12.16
CA ARG A 319 18.93 4.59 -12.10
C ARG A 319 18.85 3.79 -10.80
N GLU A 320 19.80 3.97 -9.89
CA GLU A 320 19.84 3.27 -8.62
C GLU A 320 20.22 4.29 -7.54
N TYR A 321 19.65 4.16 -6.34
CA TYR A 321 19.86 5.01 -5.15
C TYR A 321 19.01 6.29 -5.01
N VAL A 322 17.69 6.13 -4.97
CA VAL A 322 16.84 6.83 -3.99
C VAL A 322 15.85 5.82 -3.42
N TYR A 323 16.28 5.06 -2.42
CA TYR A 323 15.41 4.26 -1.55
C TYR A 323 16.05 4.24 -0.16
N GLN A 324 15.64 5.19 0.68
CA GLN A 324 15.65 5.00 2.13
C GLN A 324 14.25 5.31 2.65
N GLY A 325 13.40 4.32 2.43
CA GLY A 325 12.07 4.14 3.00
C GLY A 325 11.75 2.66 2.73
N THR A 326 11.58 1.90 3.79
CA THR A 326 11.51 0.44 3.83
C THR A 326 10.73 -0.19 2.66
N VAL A 327 11.40 -1.04 1.88
CA VAL A 327 10.81 -1.84 0.79
C VAL A 327 10.31 -3.16 1.37
N TYR A 328 9.02 -3.46 1.19
CA TYR A 328 8.55 -4.84 1.11
C TYR A 328 8.56 -5.27 -0.36
N SER A 329 9.23 -6.39 -0.67
CA SER A 329 9.18 -7.01 -1.98
C SER A 329 7.88 -7.80 -2.16
N TYR A 330 7.20 -7.62 -3.29
CA TYR A 330 6.40 -8.65 -3.92
C TYR A 330 6.94 -8.90 -5.32
#